data_AF-A0A496Y937-F1
#
_entry.id   AF-A0A496Y937-F1
#
_cell.length_a   1.000
_cell.length_b   1.000
_cell.length_c   1.000
_cell.angle_alpha   90.00
_cell.angle_beta   90.00
_cell.angle_gamma   90.00
#
_symmetry.space_group_name_H-M   'P 1'
#
loop_
_entity.id
_entity.type
_entity.pdbx_description
1 polymer ?
#
loop_
_entity_poly.entity_id
_entity_poly.type
_entity_poly.pdbx_seq_one_letter_code
_entity_poly.pdbx_strand_id
1 'polypeptide(L)'
;MKMVWLSALVKAEDVVKKLILQLKPYGLGANGHFWEDDLDKMAWIGPRKELLDGDTSLWGILGSADNFQEPTVRYGLSLLATTLQAQKGHEFPILILLTEGSLEPETLPTPLRNSTVIALTDPGLGAKLVALVHRPPAENRPEYRLDVYGNAQIGQWFEVGPVEGTWSGAMFGVSDGDITFQAVGPKGSLPSQSTLNYPMQGLKMNLGDREFTAWAVKNQIEPAASYFVKVEGQPERILFGPFSDEDQTDVFVVDLK
;
A
#
# COMPACT_ATOMS: atom_id res chain seq x y z
N MET A 1 -15.98 19.17 -5.85
CA MET A 1 -15.44 19.79 -4.61
C MET A 1 -14.45 18.79 -4.05
N LYS A 2 -13.21 19.17 -3.74
CA LYS A 2 -12.19 18.20 -3.33
C LYS A 2 -12.55 17.58 -1.97
N MET A 3 -12.40 16.27 -1.87
CA MET A 3 -12.76 15.48 -0.70
C MET A 3 -11.52 14.96 0.02
N VAL A 4 -11.58 15.01 1.35
CA VAL A 4 -10.67 14.32 2.28
C VAL A 4 -11.38 13.06 2.78
N TRP A 5 -10.77 11.90 2.60
CA TRP A 5 -11.28 10.66 3.18
C TRP A 5 -10.51 10.33 4.46
N LEU A 6 -11.21 10.17 5.58
CA LEU A 6 -10.65 9.92 6.90
C LEU A 6 -10.78 8.44 7.28
N SER A 7 -9.68 7.86 7.76
CA SER A 7 -9.63 6.55 8.41
C SER A 7 -9.24 6.75 9.86
N ALA A 8 -10.18 6.55 10.79
CA ALA A 8 -9.95 6.79 12.21
C ALA A 8 -9.59 5.49 12.93
N LEU A 9 -8.34 5.40 13.40
CA LEU A 9 -7.83 4.29 14.23
C LEU A 9 -8.41 4.32 15.65
N VAL A 10 -8.95 5.47 16.05
CA VAL A 10 -9.63 5.68 17.33
C VAL A 10 -11.13 5.84 17.11
N LYS A 11 -11.95 5.22 17.97
CA LYS A 11 -13.40 5.41 18.00
C LYS A 11 -13.76 6.72 18.70
N ALA A 12 -13.37 7.84 18.11
CA ALA A 12 -13.56 9.19 18.64
C ALA A 12 -14.47 10.02 17.70
N GLU A 13 -15.75 9.70 17.69
CA GLU A 13 -16.74 10.30 16.78
C GLU A 13 -16.79 11.84 16.89
N ASP A 14 -16.69 12.37 18.11
CA ASP A 14 -16.68 13.82 18.33
C ASP A 14 -15.44 14.50 17.73
N VAL A 15 -14.29 13.82 17.76
CA VAL A 15 -13.05 14.33 17.16
C VAL A 15 -13.18 14.37 15.64
N VAL A 16 -13.70 13.31 15.03
CA VAL A 16 -13.96 13.23 13.59
C VAL A 16 -14.95 14.30 13.16
N LYS A 17 -16.07 14.47 13.88
CA LYS A 17 -17.08 15.51 13.59
C LYS A 17 -16.48 16.93 13.68
N LYS A 18 -15.68 17.22 14.70
CA LYS A 18 -15.00 18.51 14.84
C LYS A 18 -14.06 18.79 13.68
N LEU A 19 -13.25 17.79 13.29
CA LEU A 19 -12.35 17.92 12.15
C LEU A 19 -13.11 18.19 10.84
N ILE A 20 -14.19 17.44 10.57
CA ILE A 20 -15.05 17.68 9.40
C ILE A 20 -15.61 19.10 9.39
N LEU A 21 -16.09 19.61 10.54
CA LEU A 21 -16.59 20.97 10.65
C LEU A 21 -15.50 22.02 10.45
N GLN A 22 -14.27 21.76 10.92
CA GLN A 22 -13.13 22.65 10.75
C GLN A 22 -12.68 22.79 9.28
N LEU A 23 -12.94 21.79 8.44
CA LEU A 23 -12.55 21.80 7.02
C LEU A 23 -13.54 22.54 6.12
N LYS A 24 -14.81 22.70 6.54
CA LYS A 24 -15.84 23.39 5.76
C LYS A 24 -15.48 24.84 5.37
N PRO A 25 -14.96 25.71 6.26
CA PRO A 25 -14.54 27.06 5.90
C PRO A 25 -13.45 27.13 4.83
N TYR A 26 -12.69 26.05 4.67
CA TYR A 26 -11.62 25.93 3.68
C TYR A 26 -12.10 25.36 2.33
N GLY A 27 -13.41 25.14 2.16
CA GLY A 27 -13.97 24.59 0.92
C GLY A 27 -13.64 23.11 0.70
N LEU A 28 -13.17 22.41 1.73
CA LEU A 28 -12.85 20.98 1.68
C LEU A 28 -14.03 20.17 2.21
N GLY A 29 -14.41 19.15 1.46
CA GLY A 29 -15.34 18.14 1.96
C GLY A 29 -14.58 17.08 2.73
N ALA A 30 -15.21 16.50 3.74
CA ALA A 30 -14.61 15.43 4.51
C ALA A 30 -15.65 14.35 4.82
N ASN A 31 -15.27 13.11 4.58
CA ASN A 31 -16.02 11.92 4.95
C ASN A 31 -15.04 10.86 5.46
N GLY A 32 -15.50 9.75 5.99
CA GLY A 32 -14.61 8.71 6.47
C GLY A 32 -15.29 7.54 7.14
N HIS A 33 -14.47 6.70 7.74
CA HIS A 33 -14.88 5.51 8.47
C HIS A 33 -13.97 5.30 9.69
N PHE A 34 -14.43 4.44 10.59
CA PHE A 34 -13.56 3.88 11.63
C PHE A 34 -12.79 2.71 11.05
N TRP A 35 -11.48 2.71 11.27
CA TRP A 35 -10.61 1.63 10.85
C TRP A 35 -11.01 0.33 11.55
N GLU A 36 -11.14 -0.74 10.77
CA GLU A 36 -11.37 -2.08 11.26
C GLU A 36 -10.09 -2.89 11.08
N ASP A 37 -9.41 -3.16 12.18
CA ASP A 37 -8.19 -3.97 12.20
C ASP A 37 -8.56 -5.47 12.29
N ASP A 38 -9.11 -5.99 11.20
CA ASP A 38 -9.42 -7.41 11.03
C ASP A 38 -8.76 -7.91 9.73
N LEU A 39 -7.51 -8.34 9.88
CA LEU A 39 -6.69 -8.81 8.76
C LEU A 39 -7.17 -10.17 8.22
N ASP A 40 -7.77 -11.01 9.07
CA ASP A 40 -8.33 -12.31 8.65
C ASP A 40 -9.49 -12.11 7.67
N LYS A 41 -10.32 -11.09 7.89
CA LYS A 41 -11.37 -10.68 6.94
C LYS A 41 -10.90 -9.71 5.86
N MET A 42 -9.63 -9.29 5.91
CA MET A 42 -9.05 -8.29 5.02
C MET A 42 -9.83 -6.97 5.04
N ALA A 43 -10.31 -6.55 6.21
CA ALA A 43 -11.15 -5.37 6.37
C ALA A 43 -10.47 -4.08 5.88
N TRP A 44 -9.13 -4.05 5.84
CA TRP A 44 -8.31 -2.98 5.27
C TRP A 44 -8.69 -2.60 3.83
N ILE A 45 -9.26 -3.51 3.03
CA ILE A 45 -9.69 -3.22 1.65
C ILE A 45 -10.99 -2.39 1.60
N GLY A 46 -11.78 -2.40 2.67
CA GLY A 46 -13.11 -1.79 2.75
C GLY A 46 -13.19 -0.38 2.16
N PRO A 47 -12.32 0.58 2.55
CA PRO A 47 -12.37 1.96 2.06
C PRO A 47 -11.75 2.18 0.67
N ARG A 48 -11.26 1.12 0.00
CA ARG A 48 -10.56 1.25 -1.30
C ARG A 48 -11.39 2.01 -2.33
N LYS A 49 -12.69 1.72 -2.42
CA LYS A 49 -13.56 2.33 -3.43
C LYS A 49 -13.65 3.84 -3.26
N GLU A 50 -13.90 4.30 -2.04
CA GLU A 50 -14.05 5.73 -1.71
C GLU A 50 -12.71 6.47 -1.80
N LEU A 51 -11.62 5.79 -1.47
CA LEU A 51 -10.27 6.34 -1.60
C LEU A 51 -9.82 6.48 -3.06
N LEU A 52 -10.24 5.57 -3.94
CA LEU A 52 -9.96 5.63 -5.37
C LEU A 52 -10.92 6.54 -6.15
N ASP A 53 -12.00 7.01 -5.53
CA ASP A 53 -12.94 7.96 -6.15
C ASP A 53 -12.23 9.23 -6.63
N GLY A 54 -12.63 9.75 -7.79
CA GLY A 54 -11.99 10.89 -8.44
C GLY A 54 -12.06 12.20 -7.66
N ASP A 55 -13.07 12.37 -6.79
CA ASP A 55 -13.19 13.57 -5.95
C ASP A 55 -12.29 13.48 -4.69
N THR A 56 -11.92 12.26 -4.27
CA THR A 56 -11.02 12.05 -3.12
C THR A 56 -9.60 12.46 -3.48
N SER A 57 -9.16 13.56 -2.89
CA SER A 57 -7.89 14.23 -3.20
C SER A 57 -6.82 14.06 -2.12
N LEU A 58 -7.19 13.52 -0.95
CA LEU A 58 -6.29 13.25 0.16
C LEU A 58 -6.85 12.13 1.03
N TRP A 59 -5.97 11.23 1.48
CA TRP A 59 -6.27 10.26 2.52
C TRP A 59 -5.72 10.72 3.86
N GLY A 60 -6.60 10.93 4.84
CA GLY A 60 -6.23 11.25 6.22
C GLY A 60 -6.37 10.02 7.11
N ILE A 61 -5.34 9.72 7.91
CA ILE A 61 -5.32 8.65 8.90
C ILE A 61 -5.25 9.32 10.27
N LEU A 62 -6.29 9.14 11.10
CA LEU A 62 -6.42 9.77 12.42
C LEU A 62 -6.13 8.73 13.51
N GLY A 63 -5.12 8.96 14.35
CA GLY A 63 -4.75 8.03 15.43
C GLY A 63 -3.75 8.64 16.41
N SER A 64 -3.36 7.91 17.45
CA SER A 64 -2.22 8.26 18.30
C SER A 64 -0.95 7.59 17.77
N ALA A 65 0.23 8.05 18.21
CA ALA A 65 1.50 7.40 17.89
C ALA A 65 1.53 5.91 18.29
N ASP A 66 0.85 5.54 19.39
CA ASP A 66 0.73 4.17 19.86
C ASP A 66 -0.04 3.28 18.89
N ASN A 67 -1.09 3.81 18.22
CA ASN A 67 -1.79 3.04 17.18
C ASN A 67 -0.85 2.65 16.03
N PHE A 68 0.15 3.49 15.73
CA PHE A 68 1.18 3.21 14.73
C PHE A 68 2.32 2.36 15.29
N GLN A 69 2.26 1.84 16.52
CA GLN A 69 3.18 0.80 16.99
C GLN A 69 2.61 -0.61 16.76
N GLU A 70 1.29 -0.72 16.56
CA GLU A 70 0.62 -2.00 16.33
C GLU A 70 0.97 -2.56 14.94
N PRO A 71 1.62 -3.74 14.84
CA PRO A 71 2.06 -4.29 13.55
C PRO A 71 0.90 -4.57 12.58
N THR A 72 -0.26 -4.97 13.09
CA THR A 72 -1.45 -5.28 12.30
C THR A 72 -2.03 -4.03 11.63
N VAL A 73 -2.09 -2.92 12.38
CA VAL A 73 -2.49 -1.60 11.86
C VAL A 73 -1.52 -1.14 10.78
N ARG A 74 -0.21 -1.22 11.04
CA ARG A 74 0.82 -0.86 10.05
C ARG A 74 0.68 -1.69 8.78
N TYR A 75 0.47 -2.98 8.93
CA TYR A 75 0.31 -3.90 7.82
C TYR A 75 -0.91 -3.55 6.97
N GLY A 76 -2.11 -3.46 7.56
CA GLY A 76 -3.33 -3.14 6.83
C GLY A 76 -3.29 -1.76 6.15
N LEU A 77 -2.74 -0.74 6.83
CA LEU A 77 -2.54 0.58 6.24
C LEU A 77 -1.54 0.54 5.08
N SER A 78 -0.48 -0.26 5.18
CA SER A 78 0.51 -0.42 4.11
C SER A 78 -0.12 -1.02 2.85
N LEU A 79 -0.94 -2.07 2.99
CA LEU A 79 -1.61 -2.69 1.84
C LEU A 79 -2.56 -1.70 1.14
N LEU A 80 -3.35 -0.95 1.92
CA LEU A 80 -4.24 0.06 1.36
C LEU A 80 -3.48 1.22 0.71
N ALA A 81 -2.38 1.67 1.33
CA ALA A 81 -1.48 2.68 0.77
C ALA A 81 -0.88 2.21 -0.55
N THR A 82 -0.40 0.96 -0.63
CA THR A 82 0.14 0.37 -1.85
C THR A 82 -0.90 0.39 -2.98
N THR A 83 -2.14 0.00 -2.70
CA THR A 83 -3.22 0.10 -3.69
C THR A 83 -3.49 1.54 -4.13
N LEU A 84 -3.48 2.50 -3.21
CA LEU A 84 -3.64 3.91 -3.57
C LEU A 84 -2.51 4.40 -4.47
N GLN A 85 -1.27 4.05 -4.15
CA GLN A 85 -0.10 4.45 -4.93
C GLN A 85 -0.09 3.81 -6.31
N ALA A 86 -0.53 2.56 -6.43
CA ALA A 86 -0.67 1.86 -7.71
C ALA A 86 -1.63 2.59 -8.68
N GLN A 87 -2.73 3.15 -8.14
CA GLN A 87 -3.84 3.69 -8.93
C GLN A 87 -3.82 5.21 -9.06
N LYS A 88 -3.34 5.92 -8.04
CA LYS A 88 -3.28 7.40 -7.98
C LYS A 88 -1.84 7.96 -8.03
N GLY A 89 -0.84 7.08 -8.05
CA GLY A 89 0.58 7.44 -8.04
C GLY A 89 1.16 7.62 -6.64
N HIS A 90 2.48 7.50 -6.52
CA HIS A 90 3.21 7.63 -5.24
C HIS A 90 3.09 9.02 -4.59
N GLU A 91 2.70 10.04 -5.37
CA GLU A 91 2.53 11.42 -4.92
C GLU A 91 1.13 11.72 -4.37
N PHE A 92 0.22 10.72 -4.38
CA PHE A 92 -1.10 10.91 -3.80
C PHE A 92 -0.99 11.28 -2.31
N PRO A 93 -1.58 12.40 -1.84
CA PRO A 93 -1.38 12.86 -0.47
C PRO A 93 -1.94 11.89 0.59
N ILE A 94 -1.05 11.34 1.41
CA ILE A 94 -1.36 10.62 2.64
C ILE A 94 -0.96 11.49 3.82
N LEU A 95 -1.90 11.75 4.72
CA LEU A 95 -1.74 12.60 5.90
C LEU A 95 -2.03 11.78 7.15
N ILE A 96 -1.10 11.76 8.09
CA ILE A 96 -1.30 11.20 9.42
C ILE A 96 -1.59 12.35 10.39
N LEU A 97 -2.76 12.30 11.03
CA LEU A 97 -3.21 13.24 12.04
C LEU A 97 -3.05 12.60 13.42
N LEU A 98 -2.04 13.07 14.16
CA LEU A 98 -1.76 12.57 15.49
C LEU A 98 -2.64 13.25 16.52
N THR A 99 -3.45 12.45 17.21
CA THR A 99 -4.19 12.89 18.40
C THR A 99 -3.24 13.09 19.57
N GLU A 100 -2.25 12.20 19.72
CA GLU A 100 -1.27 12.18 20.81
C GLU A 100 0.06 11.58 20.32
N GLY A 101 1.16 12.00 20.95
CA GLY A 101 2.51 11.51 20.65
C GLY A 101 3.18 12.16 19.44
N SER A 102 4.31 11.59 19.03
CA SER A 102 5.11 12.01 17.87
C SER A 102 5.47 10.80 17.02
N LEU A 103 5.53 10.98 15.71
CA LEU A 103 5.84 9.93 14.75
C LEU A 103 6.72 10.50 13.65
N GLU A 104 7.86 9.85 13.41
CA GLU A 104 8.77 10.22 12.32
C GLU A 104 8.40 9.41 11.07
N PRO A 105 8.07 10.04 9.93
CA PRO A 105 7.63 9.33 8.72
C PRO A 105 8.60 8.23 8.26
N GLU A 106 9.91 8.44 8.41
CA GLU A 106 10.94 7.45 8.03
C GLU A 106 10.86 6.13 8.81
N THR A 107 10.22 6.13 9.98
CA THR A 107 10.02 4.93 10.81
C THR A 107 8.80 4.10 10.41
N LEU A 108 8.01 4.62 9.46
CA LEU A 108 6.85 3.95 8.93
C LEU A 108 7.23 2.90 7.87
N PRO A 109 6.33 1.94 7.60
CA PRO A 109 6.44 1.06 6.46
C PRO A 109 6.62 1.81 5.14
N THR A 110 7.29 1.20 4.17
CA THR A 110 7.65 1.81 2.88
C THR A 110 6.47 2.55 2.22
N PRO A 111 5.24 2.00 2.12
CA PRO A 111 4.12 2.71 1.50
C PRO A 111 3.67 3.99 2.22
N LEU A 112 4.06 4.18 3.48
CA LEU A 112 3.65 5.30 4.32
C LEU A 112 4.78 6.30 4.63
N ARG A 113 6.03 6.03 4.22
CA ARG A 113 7.19 6.88 4.53
C ARG A 113 7.07 8.32 4.00
N ASN A 114 6.40 8.50 2.86
CA ASN A 114 6.18 9.83 2.27
C ASN A 114 4.94 10.54 2.84
N SER A 115 4.32 10.00 3.89
CA SER A 115 3.16 10.64 4.53
C SER A 115 3.55 11.95 5.22
N THR A 116 2.64 12.91 5.21
CA THR A 116 2.77 14.12 6.03
C THR A 116 2.24 13.81 7.42
N VAL A 117 2.99 14.06 8.48
CA VAL A 117 2.55 13.88 9.87
C VAL A 117 2.27 15.25 10.50
N ILE A 118 1.08 15.46 11.05
CA ILE A 118 0.67 16.72 11.69
C ILE A 118 -0.06 16.40 13.00
N ALA A 119 0.25 17.13 14.07
CA ALA A 119 -0.54 17.06 15.30
C ALA A 119 -1.94 17.62 15.05
N LEU A 120 -2.98 16.96 15.55
CA LEU A 120 -4.37 17.40 15.39
C LEU A 120 -4.61 18.79 16.00
N THR A 121 -3.83 19.16 17.02
CA THR A 121 -3.87 20.46 17.68
C THR A 121 -3.09 21.56 16.95
N ASP A 122 -2.51 21.27 15.77
CA ASP A 122 -1.75 22.25 15.00
C ASP A 122 -2.67 23.42 14.56
N PRO A 123 -2.34 24.68 14.93
CA PRO A 123 -3.18 25.82 14.60
C PRO A 123 -3.28 26.10 13.09
N GLY A 124 -2.30 25.63 12.31
CA GLY A 124 -2.25 25.74 10.86
C GLY A 124 -2.85 24.54 10.12
N LEU A 125 -3.48 23.58 10.82
CA LEU A 125 -3.99 22.34 10.25
C LEU A 125 -4.81 22.58 8.98
N GLY A 126 -5.86 23.40 9.03
CA GLY A 126 -6.74 23.65 7.89
C GLY A 126 -6.00 24.18 6.66
N ALA A 127 -5.07 25.12 6.85
CA ALA A 127 -4.25 25.67 5.76
C ALA A 127 -3.30 24.61 5.17
N LYS A 128 -2.68 23.78 6.01
CA LYS A 128 -1.81 22.68 5.58
C LYS A 128 -2.59 21.64 4.77
N LEU A 129 -3.82 21.29 5.17
CA LEU A 129 -4.67 20.38 4.40
C LEU A 129 -5.03 20.96 3.03
N VAL A 130 -5.40 22.24 2.97
CA VAL A 130 -5.66 22.91 1.68
C VAL A 130 -4.43 22.86 0.78
N ALA A 131 -3.24 23.15 1.32
CA ALA A 131 -2.00 23.10 0.56
C ALA A 131 -1.69 21.69 0.03
N LEU A 132 -1.87 20.65 0.84
CA LEU A 132 -1.68 19.25 0.43
C LEU A 132 -2.64 18.85 -0.69
N VAL A 133 -3.93 19.16 -0.52
CA VAL A 133 -4.98 18.83 -1.48
C VAL A 133 -4.79 19.53 -2.84
N HIS A 134 -4.10 20.68 -2.87
CA HIS A 134 -3.80 21.44 -4.09
C HIS A 134 -2.36 21.30 -4.58
N ARG A 135 -1.55 20.44 -3.94
CA ARG A 135 -0.18 20.19 -4.37
C ARG A 135 -0.20 19.61 -5.79
N PRO A 136 0.55 20.20 -6.75
CA PRO A 136 0.70 19.60 -8.07
C PRO A 136 1.43 18.25 -7.92
N PRO A 137 1.03 17.21 -8.68
CA PRO A 137 1.74 15.94 -8.65
C PRO A 137 3.17 16.14 -9.15
N ALA A 138 4.14 15.56 -8.46
CA ALA A 138 5.50 15.51 -8.97
C ALA A 138 5.58 14.55 -10.16
N GLU A 139 6.43 14.84 -11.13
CA GLU A 139 6.76 13.89 -12.20
C GLU A 139 7.71 12.82 -11.65
N ASN A 140 7.14 11.83 -10.96
CA ASN A 140 7.86 10.65 -10.53
C ASN A 140 7.27 9.43 -11.23
N ARG A 141 8.06 8.79 -12.10
CA ARG A 141 7.65 7.56 -12.78
C ARG A 141 8.22 6.37 -12.01
N PRO A 142 7.38 5.51 -11.41
CA PRO A 142 7.90 4.33 -10.75
C PRO A 142 8.49 3.36 -11.76
N GLU A 143 9.55 2.65 -11.37
CA GLU A 143 10.20 1.62 -12.19
C GLU A 143 9.33 0.36 -12.32
N TYR A 144 8.52 0.10 -11.30
CA TYR A 144 7.66 -1.07 -11.19
C TYR A 144 6.24 -0.70 -10.80
N ARG A 145 5.32 -1.63 -11.04
CA ARG A 145 3.97 -1.63 -10.53
C ARG A 145 3.92 -2.59 -9.34
N LEU A 146 3.27 -2.14 -8.28
CA LEU A 146 2.93 -2.96 -7.11
C LEU A 146 1.51 -2.59 -6.70
N ASP A 147 0.56 -3.52 -6.79
CA ASP A 147 -0.80 -3.37 -6.25
C ASP A 147 -1.14 -4.58 -5.38
N VAL A 148 -2.17 -4.44 -4.54
CA VAL A 148 -2.69 -5.48 -3.67
C VAL A 148 -4.18 -5.67 -3.92
N TYR A 149 -4.60 -6.92 -3.94
CA TYR A 149 -6.01 -7.32 -3.99
C TYR A 149 -6.31 -8.20 -2.80
N GLY A 150 -7.49 -8.02 -2.21
CA GLY A 150 -7.85 -8.73 -1.00
C GLY A 150 -9.35 -8.75 -0.78
N ASN A 151 -9.87 -9.89 -0.37
CA ASN A 151 -11.09 -10.04 0.42
C ASN A 151 -11.16 -11.47 0.98
N ALA A 152 -12.11 -11.73 1.88
CA ALA A 152 -12.29 -13.03 2.50
C ALA A 152 -12.51 -14.21 1.54
N GLN A 153 -12.94 -13.99 0.29
CA GLN A 153 -13.21 -15.05 -0.68
C GLN A 153 -11.97 -15.43 -1.51
N ILE A 154 -11.20 -14.44 -1.97
CA ILE A 154 -10.04 -14.68 -2.85
C ILE A 154 -8.73 -14.79 -2.09
N GLY A 155 -8.68 -14.30 -0.85
CA GLY A 155 -7.46 -14.13 -0.08
C GLY A 155 -6.66 -12.90 -0.53
N GLN A 156 -5.40 -12.81 -0.10
CA GLN A 156 -4.54 -11.67 -0.37
C GLN A 156 -3.61 -11.97 -1.54
N TRP A 157 -3.57 -11.06 -2.50
CA TRP A 157 -2.79 -11.16 -3.71
C TRP A 157 -1.97 -9.90 -3.94
N PHE A 158 -0.71 -10.07 -4.26
CA PHE A 158 0.15 -9.00 -4.77
C PHE A 158 0.23 -9.09 -6.28
N GLU A 159 0.18 -7.94 -6.94
CA GLU A 159 0.47 -7.78 -8.36
C GLU A 159 1.79 -7.02 -8.51
N VAL A 160 2.74 -7.60 -9.25
CA VAL A 160 4.02 -6.96 -9.57
C VAL A 160 4.33 -7.03 -11.06
N GLY A 161 5.01 -6.02 -11.59
CA GLY A 161 5.46 -6.02 -12.98
C GLY A 161 6.15 -4.71 -13.36
N PRO A 162 6.78 -4.63 -14.54
CA PRO A 162 7.39 -3.39 -15.01
C PRO A 162 6.33 -2.34 -15.36
N VAL A 163 6.70 -1.07 -15.19
CA VAL A 163 5.96 0.07 -15.77
C VAL A 163 6.41 0.33 -17.20
N GLU A 164 7.71 0.19 -17.48
CA GLU A 164 8.32 0.27 -18.80
C GLU A 164 9.30 -0.89 -18.99
N GLY A 165 9.57 -1.27 -20.24
CA GLY A 165 10.45 -2.40 -20.57
C GLY A 165 9.84 -3.78 -20.26
N THR A 166 10.68 -4.81 -20.29
CA THR A 166 10.26 -6.21 -20.12
C THR A 166 11.13 -6.90 -19.08
N TRP A 167 10.51 -7.59 -18.13
CA TRP A 167 11.23 -8.49 -17.22
C TRP A 167 11.36 -9.88 -17.84
N SER A 168 12.58 -10.41 -17.85
CA SER A 168 12.89 -11.78 -18.28
C SER A 168 12.58 -12.78 -17.16
N GLY A 169 11.31 -13.13 -17.01
CA GLY A 169 10.85 -13.84 -15.81
C GLY A 169 10.50 -12.89 -14.68
N ALA A 170 9.88 -13.40 -13.63
CA ALA A 170 9.54 -12.65 -12.44
C ALA A 170 9.71 -13.51 -11.20
N MET A 171 10.03 -12.84 -10.09
CA MET A 171 10.20 -13.44 -8.78
C MET A 171 9.48 -12.59 -7.74
N PHE A 172 8.95 -13.26 -6.72
CA PHE A 172 8.36 -12.63 -5.55
C PHE A 172 8.71 -13.44 -4.32
N GLY A 173 9.12 -12.77 -3.25
CA GLY A 173 9.50 -13.39 -1.99
C GLY A 173 8.88 -12.69 -0.79
N VAL A 174 8.65 -13.47 0.26
CA VAL A 174 8.14 -13.01 1.55
C VAL A 174 9.14 -13.35 2.66
N SER A 175 9.31 -12.46 3.63
CA SER A 175 10.15 -12.71 4.82
C SER A 175 9.50 -13.69 5.81
N ASP A 176 8.17 -13.70 5.85
CA ASP A 176 7.30 -14.48 6.73
C ASP A 176 5.93 -14.62 6.07
N GLY A 177 5.14 -15.60 6.51
CA GLY A 177 3.96 -16.06 5.78
C GLY A 177 4.32 -17.00 4.64
N ASP A 178 3.30 -17.37 3.86
CA ASP A 178 3.40 -18.43 2.86
C ASP A 178 2.89 -17.93 1.50
N ILE A 179 3.70 -18.14 0.46
CA ILE A 179 3.20 -18.03 -0.92
C ILE A 179 2.44 -19.32 -1.23
N THR A 180 1.16 -19.20 -1.58
CA THR A 180 0.29 -20.36 -1.83
C THR A 180 -0.14 -20.49 -3.28
N PHE A 181 -0.02 -19.42 -4.07
CA PHE A 181 -0.34 -19.45 -5.49
C PHE A 181 0.46 -18.40 -6.26
N GLN A 182 0.70 -18.68 -7.54
CA GLN A 182 1.30 -17.74 -8.47
C GLN A 182 0.61 -17.79 -9.84
N ALA A 183 0.49 -16.64 -10.49
CA ALA A 183 -0.13 -16.51 -11.79
C ALA A 183 0.55 -15.39 -12.61
N VAL A 184 0.48 -15.50 -13.94
CA VAL A 184 0.84 -14.44 -14.89
C VAL A 184 -0.37 -14.12 -15.75
N GLY A 185 -0.65 -12.83 -15.97
CA GLY A 185 -1.76 -12.40 -16.83
C GLY A 185 -1.80 -10.88 -17.05
N PRO A 186 -2.89 -10.35 -17.61
CA PRO A 186 -3.05 -8.90 -17.84
C PRO A 186 -2.96 -8.12 -16.53
N LYS A 187 -2.30 -6.95 -16.56
CA LYS A 187 -2.22 -6.07 -15.38
C LYS A 187 -3.59 -5.56 -14.93
N GLY A 188 -3.71 -5.22 -13.65
CA GLY A 188 -4.89 -4.55 -13.10
C GLY A 188 -6.08 -5.46 -12.77
N SER A 189 -5.95 -6.78 -12.95
CA SER A 189 -6.99 -7.74 -12.57
C SER A 189 -6.40 -9.12 -12.35
N LEU A 190 -6.91 -9.84 -11.34
CA LEU A 190 -6.53 -11.25 -11.14
C LEU A 190 -6.89 -12.07 -12.39
N PRO A 191 -5.94 -12.85 -12.95
CA PRO A 191 -6.18 -13.58 -14.18
C PRO A 191 -7.13 -14.75 -13.98
N SER A 192 -8.08 -14.92 -14.90
CA SER A 192 -8.98 -16.09 -14.94
C SER A 192 -8.30 -17.35 -15.47
N GLN A 193 -7.22 -17.18 -16.24
CA GLN A 193 -6.38 -18.25 -16.80
C GLN A 193 -4.92 -17.82 -16.78
N SER A 194 -4.02 -18.77 -16.56
CA SER A 194 -2.58 -18.50 -16.56
C SER A 194 -1.78 -19.69 -17.07
N THR A 195 -0.73 -19.41 -17.84
CA THR A 195 0.26 -20.39 -18.27
C THR A 195 1.60 -19.99 -17.69
N LEU A 196 2.16 -20.82 -16.81
CA LEU A 196 3.43 -20.55 -16.14
C LEU A 196 4.57 -21.26 -16.88
N ASN A 197 5.57 -20.49 -17.28
CA ASN A 197 6.77 -21.01 -17.90
C ASN A 197 7.81 -21.27 -16.81
N TYR A 198 8.18 -22.54 -16.62
CA TYR A 198 9.17 -22.97 -15.63
C TYR A 198 8.89 -22.43 -14.21
N PRO A 199 7.74 -22.77 -13.61
CA PRO A 199 7.41 -22.30 -12.27
C PRO A 199 8.36 -22.92 -11.23
N MET A 200 8.87 -22.08 -10.35
CA MET A 200 9.72 -22.42 -9.21
C MET A 200 9.01 -22.02 -7.92
N GLN A 201 9.19 -22.84 -6.88
CA GLN A 201 8.52 -22.65 -5.59
C GLN A 201 9.51 -22.92 -4.46
N GLY A 202 9.34 -22.19 -3.35
CA GLY A 202 10.11 -22.41 -2.13
C GLY A 202 11.60 -22.07 -2.25
N LEU A 203 12.00 -21.19 -3.18
CA LEU A 203 13.37 -20.73 -3.31
C LEU A 203 13.77 -19.99 -2.04
N LYS A 204 14.91 -20.37 -1.46
CA LYS A 204 15.48 -19.68 -0.31
C LYS A 204 16.47 -18.63 -0.78
N MET A 205 16.28 -17.40 -0.31
CA MET A 205 17.14 -16.28 -0.66
C MET A 205 17.53 -15.49 0.57
N ASN A 206 18.70 -14.89 0.54
CA ASN A 206 19.17 -14.02 1.60
C ASN A 206 19.41 -12.62 1.04
N LEU A 207 18.86 -11.62 1.73
CA LEU A 207 19.18 -10.22 1.48
C LEU A 207 19.79 -9.64 2.77
N GLY A 208 21.12 -9.51 2.79
CA GLY A 208 21.85 -9.26 4.02
C GLY A 208 21.63 -10.40 5.02
N ASP A 209 21.18 -10.07 6.22
CA ASP A 209 20.93 -11.03 7.30
C ASP A 209 19.49 -11.58 7.33
N ARG A 210 18.69 -11.31 6.29
CA ARG A 210 17.27 -11.70 6.25
C ARG A 210 17.02 -12.76 5.19
N GLU A 211 16.37 -13.85 5.62
CA GLU A 211 15.90 -14.92 4.74
C GLU A 211 14.53 -14.57 4.14
N PHE A 212 14.34 -14.92 2.88
CA PHE A 212 13.07 -14.87 2.17
C PHE A 212 12.74 -16.24 1.57
N THR A 213 11.44 -16.56 1.52
CA THR A 213 10.93 -17.68 0.72
C THR A 213 10.27 -17.11 -0.53
N ALA A 214 10.80 -17.47 -1.71
CA ALA A 214 10.41 -16.91 -2.99
C ALA A 214 9.87 -17.94 -3.98
N TRP A 215 8.94 -17.50 -4.81
CA TRP A 215 8.43 -18.23 -5.97
C TRP A 215 8.74 -17.42 -7.23
N ALA A 216 8.99 -18.12 -8.33
CA ALA A 216 9.41 -17.47 -9.56
C ALA A 216 8.87 -18.18 -10.81
N VAL A 217 8.87 -17.46 -11.92
CA VAL A 217 8.53 -17.93 -13.26
C VAL A 217 9.49 -17.35 -14.29
N LYS A 218 9.65 -18.02 -15.43
CA LYS A 218 10.40 -17.52 -16.60
C LYS A 218 9.50 -16.92 -17.69
N ASN A 219 8.26 -16.54 -17.35
CA ASN A 219 7.40 -15.79 -18.26
C ASN A 219 8.01 -14.40 -18.54
N GLN A 220 8.01 -13.95 -19.79
CA GLN A 220 8.29 -12.54 -20.07
C GLN A 220 7.13 -11.69 -19.54
N ILE A 221 7.46 -10.69 -18.73
CA ILE A 221 6.47 -9.76 -18.17
C ILE A 221 6.67 -8.41 -18.83
N GLU A 222 5.77 -8.06 -19.75
CA GLU A 222 5.73 -6.77 -20.45
C GLU A 222 4.91 -5.73 -19.67
N PRO A 223 4.91 -4.44 -20.04
CA PRO A 223 4.15 -3.40 -19.33
C PRO A 223 2.63 -3.61 -19.29
N ALA A 224 2.10 -4.49 -20.14
CA ALA A 224 0.67 -4.86 -20.19
C ALA A 224 0.35 -6.11 -19.35
N ALA A 225 1.36 -6.82 -18.84
CA ALA A 225 1.22 -8.04 -18.06
C ALA A 225 1.81 -7.87 -16.66
N SER A 226 1.36 -8.71 -15.73
CA SER A 226 1.86 -8.75 -14.36
C SER A 226 2.04 -10.20 -13.90
N TYR A 227 2.90 -10.33 -12.90
CA TYR A 227 3.02 -11.50 -12.06
C TYR A 227 2.20 -11.28 -10.79
N PHE A 228 1.36 -12.26 -10.46
CA PHE A 228 0.41 -12.23 -9.36
C PHE A 228 0.76 -13.33 -8.37
N VAL A 229 0.79 -13.01 -7.09
CA VAL A 229 1.21 -13.94 -6.04
C VAL A 229 0.23 -13.90 -4.89
N LYS A 230 -0.37 -15.05 -4.57
CA LYS A 230 -1.23 -15.20 -3.40
C LYS A 230 -0.37 -15.47 -2.18
N VAL A 231 -0.58 -14.69 -1.13
CA VAL A 231 0.16 -14.78 0.12
C VAL A 231 -0.81 -15.00 1.27
N GLU A 232 -0.48 -15.94 2.14
CA GLU A 232 -1.11 -16.16 3.43
C GLU A 232 -0.20 -15.63 4.55
N GLY A 233 -0.81 -15.07 5.60
CA GLY A 233 -0.08 -14.39 6.67
C GLY A 233 0.17 -12.90 6.38
N GLN A 234 1.05 -12.30 7.18
CA GLN A 234 1.27 -10.86 7.24
C GLN A 234 2.77 -10.53 7.12
N PRO A 235 3.39 -10.77 5.94
CA PRO A 235 4.82 -10.54 5.75
C PRO A 235 5.29 -9.17 6.25
N GLU A 236 6.40 -9.14 6.97
CA GLU A 236 7.13 -7.92 7.31
C GLU A 236 7.64 -7.22 6.05
N ARG A 237 8.18 -8.02 5.14
CA ARG A 237 8.78 -7.56 3.91
C ARG A 237 8.37 -8.44 2.76
N ILE A 238 8.22 -7.79 1.63
CA ILE A 238 8.17 -8.45 0.34
C ILE A 238 9.37 -8.00 -0.48
N LEU A 239 9.84 -8.90 -1.33
CA LEU A 239 10.74 -8.56 -2.41
C LEU A 239 10.15 -9.03 -3.73
N PHE A 240 10.53 -8.38 -4.81
CA PHE A 240 10.13 -8.78 -6.14
C PHE A 240 11.01 -8.13 -7.20
N GLY A 241 10.96 -8.67 -8.42
CA GLY A 241 11.73 -8.16 -9.54
C GLY A 241 11.78 -9.14 -10.70
N PRO A 242 12.60 -8.86 -11.71
CA PRO A 242 12.90 -9.84 -12.75
C PRO A 242 13.53 -11.09 -12.13
N PHE A 243 13.31 -12.24 -12.76
CA PHE A 243 14.03 -13.45 -12.40
C PHE A 243 15.44 -13.43 -13.02
N SER A 244 16.44 -13.92 -12.28
CA SER A 244 17.81 -14.10 -12.77
C SER A 244 18.31 -15.51 -12.44
N ASP A 245 19.01 -16.13 -13.38
CA ASP A 245 19.76 -17.38 -13.13
C ASP A 245 21.16 -17.08 -12.53
N GLU A 246 21.51 -15.80 -12.34
CA GLU A 246 22.79 -15.36 -11.76
C GLU A 246 22.73 -15.30 -10.22
N ASP A 247 23.89 -15.48 -9.56
CA ASP A 247 24.02 -15.48 -8.10
C ASP A 247 23.69 -14.11 -7.45
N GLN A 248 23.65 -13.04 -8.24
CA GLN A 248 23.29 -11.68 -7.81
C GLN A 248 22.22 -11.12 -8.73
N THR A 249 21.21 -10.48 -8.16
CA THR A 249 20.13 -9.85 -8.92
C THR A 249 19.60 -8.64 -8.16
N ASP A 250 19.30 -7.57 -8.90
CA ASP A 250 18.66 -6.39 -8.36
C ASP A 250 17.17 -6.67 -8.16
N VAL A 251 16.71 -6.51 -6.92
CA VAL A 251 15.32 -6.68 -6.52
C VAL A 251 14.81 -5.45 -5.80
N PHE A 252 13.51 -5.23 -5.91
CA PHE A 252 12.80 -4.23 -5.12
C PHE A 252 12.38 -4.83 -3.80
N VAL A 253 12.43 -4.03 -2.73
CA VAL A 253 12.06 -4.45 -1.37
C VAL A 253 11.10 -3.43 -0.78
N VAL A 254 10.04 -3.94 -0.14
CA VAL A 254 9.01 -3.12 0.49
C VAL A 254 8.79 -3.62 1.91
N ASP A 255 8.97 -2.72 2.88
CA ASP A 255 8.63 -2.93 4.28
C ASP A 255 7.14 -2.66 4.49
N LEU A 256 6.40 -3.62 5.07
CA LEU A 256 4.95 -3.56 5.28
C LEU A 256 4.54 -3.37 6.74
N LYS A 257 5.45 -3.52 7.72
CA LYS A 257 5.23 -3.23 9.15
C LYS A 257 6.49 -2.64 9.79
#